data_AF-A0A0Q5VQU7-F1
#
_entry.id   AF-A0A0Q5VQU7-F1
#
_cell.length_a   1.000
_cell.length_b   1.000
_cell.length_c   1.000
_cell.angle_alpha   90.00
_cell.angle_beta   90.00
_cell.angle_gamma   90.00
#
_symmetry.space_group_name_H-M   'P 1'
#
loop_
_entity.id
_entity.type
_entity.pdbx_description
1 polymer ?
#
loop_
_entity_poly.entity_id
_entity_poly.type
_entity_poly.pdbx_seq_one_letter_code
_entity_poly.pdbx_strand_id
1 'polypeptide(L)'
;MKIAEALTLRAEAQRKVHQLRARITANAHHQEGTEPTEDAAELLAEAEGVLDELEVWITRINRTNAAVDLGADGTMTDALARRDVLRLRHGLLVGAADAAGGEGFRHLRSELRQLTTLPVRELRARADDVARELRELDVRVQQANWTHDLLD
;
A
#
# COMPACT_ATOMS: atom_id res chain seq x y z
N MET A 1 -9.20 12.25 17.40
CA MET A 1 -9.10 11.06 16.51
C MET A 1 -7.63 10.91 16.15
N LYS A 2 -7.08 9.70 16.26
CA LYS A 2 -5.69 9.39 15.91
C LYS A 2 -5.54 9.19 14.40
N ILE A 3 -4.31 9.31 13.90
CA ILE A 3 -4.01 9.05 12.47
C ILE A 3 -4.40 7.62 12.10
N ALA A 4 -4.14 6.63 12.96
CA ALA A 4 -4.51 5.22 12.74
C ALA A 4 -6.02 5.01 12.53
N GLU A 5 -6.85 5.72 13.30
CA GLU A 5 -8.31 5.68 13.17
C GLU A 5 -8.73 6.28 11.81
N ALA A 6 -8.16 7.43 11.44
CA ALA A 6 -8.42 8.07 10.17
C ALA A 6 -8.00 7.22 8.96
N LEU A 7 -6.86 6.53 9.05
CA LEU A 7 -6.41 5.57 8.04
C LEU A 7 -7.41 4.40 7.88
N THR A 8 -8.02 3.96 8.97
CA THR A 8 -9.05 2.91 8.97
C THR A 8 -10.32 3.42 8.26
N LEU A 9 -10.80 4.62 8.62
CA LEU A 9 -11.95 5.26 7.98
C LEU A 9 -11.74 5.49 6.48
N ARG A 10 -10.55 5.96 6.09
CA ARG A 10 -10.15 6.08 4.68
C ARG A 10 -10.27 4.74 3.94
N ALA A 11 -9.74 3.66 4.54
CA ALA A 11 -9.79 2.34 3.93
C ALA A 11 -11.22 1.77 3.85
N GLU A 12 -12.06 2.04 4.85
CA GLU A 12 -13.48 1.69 4.86
C GLU A 12 -14.25 2.44 3.76
N ALA A 13 -14.07 3.76 3.65
CA ALA A 13 -14.69 4.57 2.61
C ALA A 13 -14.29 4.07 1.20
N GLN A 14 -13.01 3.78 0.96
CA GLN A 14 -12.56 3.20 -0.32
C GLN A 14 -13.22 1.85 -0.63
N ARG A 15 -13.32 0.95 0.36
CA ARG A 15 -14.03 -0.33 0.19
C ARG A 15 -15.51 -0.11 -0.12
N LYS A 16 -16.17 0.81 0.59
CA LYS A 16 -17.58 1.14 0.38
C LYS A 16 -17.82 1.70 -1.02
N VAL A 17 -16.98 2.59 -1.52
CA VAL A 17 -17.03 3.09 -2.91
C VAL A 17 -16.92 1.93 -3.91
N HIS A 18 -16.00 0.98 -3.70
CA HIS A 18 -15.88 -0.17 -4.58
C HIS A 18 -17.12 -1.08 -4.57
N GLN A 19 -17.74 -1.28 -3.41
CA GLN A 19 -18.99 -2.05 -3.27
C GLN A 19 -20.16 -1.33 -3.94
N LEU A 20 -20.32 -0.02 -3.71
CA LEU A 20 -21.36 0.80 -4.34
C LEU A 20 -21.20 0.80 -5.86
N ARG A 21 -19.97 0.94 -6.38
CA ARG A 21 -19.71 0.84 -7.82
C ARG A 21 -20.19 -0.50 -8.40
N ALA A 22 -19.92 -1.62 -7.73
CA ALA A 22 -20.39 -2.93 -8.18
C ALA A 22 -21.93 -3.03 -8.19
N ARG A 23 -22.60 -2.52 -7.14
CA ARG A 23 -24.07 -2.48 -7.04
C ARG A 23 -24.69 -1.58 -8.10
N ILE A 24 -24.10 -0.41 -8.37
CA ILE A 24 -24.53 0.50 -9.44
C ILE A 24 -24.43 -0.21 -10.79
N THR A 25 -23.29 -0.83 -11.12
CA THR A 25 -23.13 -1.55 -12.39
C THR A 25 -24.17 -2.67 -12.55
N ALA A 26 -24.50 -3.39 -11.47
CA ALA A 26 -25.48 -4.46 -11.50
C ALA A 26 -26.93 -3.97 -11.71
N ASN A 27 -27.25 -2.73 -11.30
CA ASN A 27 -28.60 -2.18 -11.35
C ASN A 27 -28.78 -1.08 -12.42
N ALA A 28 -27.72 -0.72 -13.16
CA ALA A 28 -27.75 0.37 -14.15
C ALA A 28 -28.63 0.06 -15.38
N HIS A 29 -28.84 -1.22 -15.70
CA HIS A 29 -29.69 -1.66 -16.80
C HIS A 29 -30.51 -2.88 -16.37
N HIS A 30 -31.78 -2.90 -16.78
CA HIS A 30 -32.69 -4.02 -16.58
C HIS A 30 -33.49 -4.25 -17.86
N GLN A 31 -34.07 -5.44 -18.02
CA GLN A 31 -34.88 -5.78 -19.19
C GLN A 31 -36.26 -5.13 -19.06
N GLU A 32 -36.90 -4.85 -20.19
CA GLU A 32 -38.29 -4.37 -20.21
C GLU A 32 -39.20 -5.36 -19.46
N GLY A 33 -40.01 -4.84 -18.54
CA GLY A 33 -40.88 -5.66 -17.68
C GLY A 33 -40.19 -6.32 -16.48
N THR A 34 -38.91 -6.02 -16.22
CA THR A 34 -38.21 -6.36 -14.97
C THR A 34 -37.91 -5.11 -14.16
N GLU A 35 -37.79 -5.24 -12.84
CA GLU A 35 -37.32 -4.14 -11.98
C GLU A 35 -35.90 -4.45 -11.49
N PRO A 36 -35.02 -3.44 -11.38
CA PRO A 36 -33.73 -3.61 -10.74
C PRO A 36 -33.91 -3.97 -9.26
N THR A 37 -32.91 -4.62 -8.67
CA THR A 37 -32.99 -5.03 -7.25
C THR A 37 -32.82 -3.83 -6.31
N GLU A 38 -32.14 -2.78 -6.78
CA GLU A 38 -31.84 -1.57 -6.04
C GLU A 38 -31.96 -0.35 -6.96
N ASP A 39 -32.23 0.84 -6.40
CA ASP A 39 -32.24 2.08 -7.17
C ASP A 39 -30.80 2.56 -7.46
N ALA A 40 -30.40 2.51 -8.72
CA ALA A 40 -29.07 2.92 -9.15
C ALA A 40 -28.78 4.42 -8.91
N ALA A 41 -29.79 5.29 -8.91
CA ALA A 41 -29.65 6.72 -8.64
C ALA A 41 -29.42 6.97 -7.14
N GLU A 42 -30.12 6.26 -6.26
CA GLU A 42 -29.87 6.33 -4.81
C GLU A 42 -28.47 5.81 -4.45
N LEU A 43 -28.07 4.69 -5.06
CA LEU A 43 -26.72 4.13 -4.88
C LEU A 43 -25.63 5.10 -5.35
N LEU A 44 -25.88 5.82 -6.44
CA LEU A 44 -24.95 6.84 -6.96
C LEU A 44 -24.84 8.02 -5.99
N ALA A 45 -25.96 8.54 -5.49
CA ALA A 45 -25.96 9.62 -4.50
C ALA A 45 -25.25 9.20 -3.20
N GLU A 46 -25.44 7.96 -2.75
CA GLU A 46 -24.69 7.41 -1.62
C GLU A 46 -23.18 7.36 -1.91
N ALA A 47 -22.79 6.94 -3.12
CA ALA A 47 -21.39 6.87 -3.51
C ALA A 47 -20.72 8.25 -3.55
N GLU A 48 -21.42 9.28 -4.04
CA GLU A 48 -20.94 10.67 -4.02
C GLU A 48 -20.69 11.16 -2.60
N GLY A 49 -21.63 10.95 -1.67
CA GLY A 49 -21.43 11.33 -0.26
C GLY A 49 -20.23 10.63 0.40
N VAL A 50 -20.00 9.34 0.09
CA VAL A 50 -18.83 8.61 0.61
C VAL A 50 -17.52 9.11 -0.02
N LEU A 51 -17.55 9.57 -1.28
CA LEU A 51 -16.39 10.17 -1.93
C LEU A 51 -16.02 11.52 -1.30
N ASP A 52 -17.00 12.34 -0.94
CA ASP A 52 -16.77 13.61 -0.23
C ASP A 52 -16.11 13.36 1.14
N GLU A 53 -16.60 12.37 1.90
CA GLU A 53 -15.95 11.95 3.16
C GLU A 53 -14.53 11.44 2.94
N LEU A 54 -14.30 10.66 1.88
CA LEU A 54 -12.98 10.14 1.53
C LEU A 54 -11.99 11.28 1.23
N GLU A 55 -12.41 12.32 0.53
CA GLU A 55 -11.59 13.51 0.25
C GLU A 55 -11.16 14.21 1.54
N VAL A 56 -12.08 14.36 2.50
CA VAL A 56 -11.79 14.91 3.83
C VAL A 56 -10.72 14.08 4.53
N TRP A 57 -10.87 12.75 4.56
CA TRP A 57 -9.89 11.88 5.21
C TRP A 57 -8.52 11.96 4.55
N ILE A 58 -8.45 11.92 3.22
CA ILE A 58 -7.19 12.02 2.48
C ILE A 58 -6.49 13.35 2.79
N THR A 59 -7.21 14.45 2.74
CA THR A 59 -6.65 15.79 2.96
C THR A 59 -6.08 15.94 4.36
N ARG A 60 -6.85 15.54 5.38
CA ARG A 60 -6.43 15.64 6.79
C ARG A 60 -5.24 14.73 7.10
N ILE A 61 -5.24 13.50 6.57
CA ILE A 61 -4.12 12.56 6.74
C ILE A 61 -2.86 13.13 6.10
N ASN A 62 -2.93 13.64 4.87
CA ASN A 62 -1.78 14.21 4.18
C ASN A 62 -1.23 15.43 4.91
N ARG A 63 -2.10 16.35 5.37
CA ARG A 63 -1.71 17.52 6.17
C ARG A 63 -1.02 17.09 7.47
N THR A 64 -1.56 16.10 8.16
CA THR A 64 -0.98 15.57 9.40
C THR A 64 0.37 14.91 9.14
N ASN A 65 0.49 14.08 8.09
CA ASN A 65 1.74 13.42 7.74
C ASN A 65 2.85 14.41 7.35
N ALA A 66 2.50 15.55 6.77
CA ALA A 66 3.47 16.60 6.46
C ALA A 66 3.94 17.37 7.71
N ALA A 67 3.15 17.36 8.80
CA ALA A 67 3.43 18.12 10.01
C ALA A 67 4.05 17.29 11.14
N VAL A 68 3.76 15.99 11.22
CA VAL A 68 4.31 15.10 12.25
C VAL A 68 5.80 14.87 12.02
N ASP A 69 6.62 15.27 12.99
CA ASP A 69 8.06 15.06 13.02
C ASP A 69 8.41 13.73 13.71
N LEU A 70 9.19 12.88 13.02
CA LEU A 70 9.70 11.59 13.51
C LEU A 70 11.20 11.67 13.85
N GLY A 71 11.74 12.86 14.03
CA GLY A 71 13.11 13.10 14.44
C GLY A 71 14.09 12.76 13.31
N ALA A 72 14.92 11.73 13.51
CA ALA A 72 15.96 11.36 12.54
C ALA A 72 15.41 10.87 11.19
N ASP A 73 14.13 10.48 11.14
CA ASP A 73 13.46 10.07 9.91
C ASP A 73 12.77 11.23 9.16
N GLY A 74 12.86 12.47 9.68
CA GLY A 74 12.18 13.64 9.13
C GLY A 74 10.69 13.63 9.43
N THR A 75 9.88 14.19 8.53
CA THR A 75 8.43 14.14 8.68
C THR A 75 7.89 12.71 8.50
N MET A 76 6.67 12.44 8.93
CA MET A 76 5.97 11.19 8.60
C MET A 76 5.94 10.97 7.08
N THR A 77 5.81 12.02 6.27
CA THR A 77 5.88 11.93 4.80
C THR A 77 7.25 11.45 4.32
N ASP A 78 8.34 11.97 4.88
CA ASP A 78 9.71 11.55 4.55
C ASP A 78 9.94 10.08 4.94
N ALA A 79 9.48 9.69 6.12
CA ALA A 79 9.56 8.32 6.62
C ALA A 79 8.78 7.33 5.73
N LEU A 80 7.58 7.69 5.28
CA LEU A 80 6.79 6.87 4.36
C LEU A 80 7.50 6.70 3.01
N ALA A 81 8.08 7.77 2.46
CA ALA A 81 8.86 7.71 1.22
C ALA A 81 10.10 6.81 1.38
N ARG A 82 10.86 6.96 2.48
CA ARG A 82 12.01 6.10 2.79
C ARG A 82 11.60 4.65 2.89
N ARG A 83 10.50 4.35 3.59
CA ARG A 83 9.95 3.00 3.73
C ARG A 83 9.61 2.37 2.38
N ASP A 84 8.96 3.12 1.50
CA ASP A 84 8.56 2.60 0.19
C ASP A 84 9.80 2.28 -0.67
N VAL A 85 10.84 3.13 -0.62
CA VAL A 85 12.13 2.85 -1.28
C VAL A 85 12.87 1.66 -0.64
N LEU A 86 12.85 1.52 0.69
CA LEU A 86 13.44 0.38 1.38
C LEU A 86 12.78 -0.94 0.99
N ARG A 87 11.45 -0.98 0.83
CA ARG A 87 10.72 -2.15 0.32
C ARG A 87 11.16 -2.54 -1.08
N LEU A 88 11.25 -1.56 -1.99
CA LEU A 88 11.72 -1.79 -3.35
C LEU A 88 13.17 -2.28 -3.38
N ARG A 89 14.04 -1.65 -2.59
CA ARG A 89 15.46 -2.02 -2.48
C ARG A 89 15.63 -3.43 -1.94
N HIS A 90 14.87 -3.80 -0.91
CA HIS A 90 14.86 -5.14 -0.36
C HIS A 90 14.45 -6.17 -1.43
N GLY A 91 13.33 -5.94 -2.12
CA GLY A 91 12.85 -6.81 -3.19
C GLY A 91 13.85 -6.96 -4.33
N LEU A 92 14.50 -5.87 -4.74
CA LEU A 92 15.55 -5.88 -5.76
C LEU A 92 16.75 -6.75 -5.34
N LEU A 93 17.23 -6.61 -4.10
CA LEU A 93 18.38 -7.38 -3.59
C LEU A 93 18.06 -8.87 -3.47
N VAL A 94 16.86 -9.20 -2.96
CA VAL A 94 16.37 -10.58 -2.88
C VAL A 94 16.27 -11.19 -4.27
N GLY A 95 15.56 -10.54 -5.20
CA GLY A 95 15.40 -11.05 -6.57
C GLY A 95 16.73 -11.20 -7.32
N ALA A 96 17.68 -10.27 -7.12
CA ALA A 96 19.02 -10.38 -7.68
C ALA A 96 19.79 -11.58 -7.09
N ALA A 97 19.67 -11.83 -5.78
CA ALA A 97 20.30 -12.96 -5.13
C ALA A 97 19.68 -14.31 -5.54
N ASP A 98 18.36 -14.37 -5.71
CA ASP A 98 17.63 -15.56 -6.18
C ASP A 98 18.04 -15.92 -7.62
N ALA A 99 18.03 -14.94 -8.52
CA ALA A 99 18.46 -15.11 -9.91
C ALA A 99 19.93 -15.54 -10.01
N ALA A 100 20.79 -14.93 -9.21
CA ALA A 100 22.21 -15.28 -9.14
C ALA A 100 22.48 -16.66 -8.50
N GLY A 101 21.59 -17.10 -7.61
CA GLY A 101 21.63 -18.40 -6.94
C GLY A 101 21.07 -19.56 -7.77
N GLY A 102 20.52 -19.29 -8.96
CA GLY A 102 20.00 -20.31 -9.87
C GLY A 102 18.56 -20.75 -9.59
N GLU A 103 17.80 -20.01 -8.78
CA GLU A 103 16.36 -20.23 -8.62
C GLU A 103 15.61 -19.79 -9.89
N GLY A 104 15.54 -20.70 -10.86
CA GLY A 104 14.88 -20.47 -12.15
C GLY A 104 15.31 -21.46 -13.25
N PHE A 105 16.44 -22.14 -13.09
CA PHE A 105 17.03 -23.03 -14.10
C PHE A 105 16.89 -24.53 -13.79
N ARG A 106 15.92 -24.93 -12.96
CA ARG A 106 15.66 -26.37 -12.67
C ARG A 106 15.24 -27.20 -13.88
N HIS A 107 14.99 -26.59 -15.04
CA HIS A 107 14.49 -27.27 -16.24
C HIS A 107 15.21 -26.82 -17.51
N LEU A 108 16.51 -27.08 -17.69
CA LEU A 108 17.10 -27.32 -19.01
C LEU A 108 18.50 -27.91 -18.85
N ARG A 109 18.69 -29.14 -19.35
CA ARG A 109 19.99 -29.81 -19.45
C ARG A 109 20.79 -29.15 -20.59
N SER A 110 21.22 -27.90 -20.43
CA SER A 110 22.27 -27.36 -21.28
C SER A 110 23.61 -27.81 -20.70
N GLU A 111 24.45 -28.43 -21.53
CA GLU A 111 25.81 -28.86 -21.14
C GLU A 111 26.77 -27.68 -20.85
N LEU A 112 26.30 -26.44 -21.00
CA LEU A 112 27.05 -25.22 -20.76
C LEU A 112 26.98 -24.81 -19.29
N ARG A 113 28.16 -24.59 -18.69
CA ARG A 113 28.33 -24.08 -17.33
C ARG A 113 27.79 -22.64 -17.24
N GLN A 114 26.80 -22.42 -16.37
CA GLN A 114 26.38 -21.07 -16.02
C GLN A 114 27.36 -20.42 -15.05
N LEU A 115 27.64 -19.14 -15.27
CA LEU A 115 28.49 -18.33 -14.42
C LEU A 115 27.63 -17.23 -13.77
N THR A 116 27.76 -17.07 -12.46
CA THR A 116 27.07 -16.04 -11.71
C THR A 116 27.89 -14.74 -11.74
N THR A 117 27.29 -13.64 -12.21
CA THR A 117 27.95 -12.33 -12.26
C THR A 117 27.89 -11.56 -10.94
N LEU A 118 26.99 -11.96 -10.02
CA LEU A 118 26.73 -11.24 -8.77
C LEU A 118 27.15 -12.04 -7.53
N PRO A 119 27.75 -11.40 -6.51
CA PRO A 119 28.13 -12.06 -5.26
C PRO A 119 26.89 -12.35 -4.40
N VAL A 120 26.32 -13.55 -4.52
CA VAL A 120 25.07 -13.95 -3.82
C VAL A 120 25.14 -13.69 -2.31
N ARG A 121 26.24 -14.06 -1.65
CA ARG A 121 26.42 -13.87 -0.20
C ARG A 121 26.32 -12.39 0.21
N GLU A 122 26.94 -11.49 -0.55
CA GLU A 122 26.91 -10.05 -0.26
C GLU A 122 25.53 -9.46 -0.52
N LEU A 123 24.84 -9.90 -1.59
CA LEU A 123 23.46 -9.47 -1.86
C LEU A 123 22.51 -9.88 -0.74
N ARG A 124 22.64 -11.11 -0.22
CA ARG A 124 21.83 -11.59 0.92
C ARG A 124 22.10 -10.78 2.18
N ALA A 125 23.37 -10.55 2.53
CA ALA A 125 23.72 -9.73 3.70
C ALA A 125 23.14 -8.31 3.59
N ARG A 126 23.23 -7.69 2.42
CA ARG A 126 22.62 -6.37 2.16
C ARG A 126 21.10 -6.41 2.24
N ALA A 127 20.46 -7.47 1.77
CA ALA A 127 19.01 -7.65 1.88
C ALA A 127 18.60 -7.74 3.37
N ASP A 128 19.32 -8.52 4.17
CA ASP A 128 19.05 -8.66 5.61
C ASP A 128 19.16 -7.33 6.35
N ASP A 129 20.17 -6.52 6.02
CA ASP A 129 20.35 -5.18 6.58
C ASP A 129 19.20 -4.24 6.21
N VAL A 130 18.82 -4.19 4.93
CA VAL A 130 17.68 -3.36 4.47
C VAL A 130 16.37 -3.85 5.10
N ALA A 131 16.19 -5.16 5.27
CA ALA A 131 15.01 -5.73 5.92
C ALA A 131 14.91 -5.31 7.39
N ARG A 132 16.05 -5.26 8.09
CA ARG A 132 16.12 -4.77 9.47
C ARG A 132 15.74 -3.30 9.55
N GLU A 133 16.37 -2.46 8.74
CA GLU A 133 16.07 -1.01 8.67
C GLU A 133 14.59 -0.76 8.38
N LEU A 134 14.02 -1.51 7.43
CA LEU A 134 12.61 -1.42 7.08
C LEU A 134 11.69 -1.75 8.26
N ARG A 135 11.97 -2.84 9.00
CA ARG A 135 11.16 -3.23 10.17
C ARG A 135 11.21 -2.17 11.27
N GLU A 136 12.40 -1.63 11.55
CA GLU A 136 12.58 -0.61 12.57
C GLU A 136 11.81 0.68 12.21
N LEU A 137 11.88 1.10 10.95
CA LEU A 137 11.12 2.26 10.45
C LEU A 137 9.61 1.99 10.49
N ASP A 138 9.15 0.80 10.09
CA ASP A 138 7.74 0.42 10.14
C ASP A 138 7.18 0.50 11.57
N VAL A 139 7.94 0.04 12.57
CA VAL A 139 7.54 0.16 13.99
C VAL A 139 7.36 1.62 14.39
N ARG A 140 8.29 2.51 14.03
CA ARG A 140 8.19 3.94 14.37
C ARG A 140 7.01 4.62 13.68
N VAL A 141 6.78 4.31 12.40
CA VAL A 141 5.60 4.79 11.65
C VAL A 141 4.31 4.33 12.31
N GLN A 142 4.20 3.05 12.68
CA GLN A 142 3.00 2.53 13.34
C GLN A 142 2.79 3.15 14.72
N GLN A 143 3.85 3.30 15.52
CA GLN A 143 3.76 3.99 16.79
C GLN A 143 3.24 5.42 16.61
N ALA A 144 3.81 6.17 15.67
CA ALA A 144 3.40 7.54 15.40
C ALA A 144 1.94 7.65 14.93
N ASN A 145 1.44 6.69 14.15
CA ASN A 145 0.03 6.64 13.75
C ASN A 145 -0.93 6.56 14.96
N TRP A 146 -0.50 5.89 16.04
CA TRP A 146 -1.32 5.71 17.25
C TRP A 146 -1.11 6.81 18.30
N THR A 147 0.03 7.50 18.29
CA THR A 147 0.32 8.54 19.29
C THR A 147 -0.12 9.93 18.86
N HIS A 148 -0.09 10.24 17.56
CA HIS A 148 -0.42 11.57 17.05
C HIS A 148 -1.90 11.71 16.70
N ASP A 149 -2.47 12.86 17.05
CA ASP A 149 -3.83 13.23 16.68
C ASP A 149 -3.87 13.73 15.22
N LEU A 150 -4.98 13.43 14.54
CA LEU A 150 -5.25 13.94 13.21
C LEU A 150 -5.53 15.45 13.28
N LEU A 151 -4.84 16.22 12.44
CA LEU A 151 -5.13 17.64 12.27
C LEU A 151 -6.50 17.83 11.58
N ASP A 152 -7.12 18.98 11.83
CA ASP A 152 -8.30 19.44 11.10
C ASP A 152 -7.94 19.87 9.67
#